data_AF-A0AA42SFY7-F1
#
_entry.id   AF-A0AA42SFY7-F1
#
_cell.length_a   1.000
_cell.length_b   1.000
_cell.length_c   1.000
_cell.angle_alpha   90.00
_cell.angle_beta   90.00
_cell.angle_gamma   90.00
#
_symmetry.space_group_name_H-M   'P 1'
#
loop_
_entity.id
_entity.type
_entity.pdbx_description
1 polymer ?
#
loop_
_entity_poly.entity_id
_entity_poly.type
_entity_poly.pdbx_seq_one_letter_code
_entity_poly.pdbx_strand_id
1 'polypeptide(L)'
;MSINEKFEKAYVKHAPSWTLERDPDGRYKYHQTQSAFLLFEDQEKEIEALKEFKELYRRAIVNAEKPKDIRNWVHVARLGVGAGKAKMLCTMFGVDQSGTNIHIALDEKGPSNEH
;
A
#
# COMPACT_ATOMS: atom_id res chain seq x y z
N MET A 1 27.16 -9.30 -5.52
CA MET A 1 26.21 -9.93 -4.59
C MET A 1 25.05 -10.45 -5.38
N SER A 2 24.82 -11.77 -5.33
CA SER A 2 23.64 -12.34 -5.98
C SER A 2 22.38 -11.89 -5.23
N ILE A 3 21.22 -11.89 -5.90
CA ILE A 3 19.92 -11.54 -5.30
C ILE A 3 19.65 -12.36 -4.02
N ASN A 4 20.12 -13.62 -3.98
CA ASN A 4 20.02 -14.49 -2.81
C ASN A 4 20.75 -13.95 -1.58
N GLU A 5 21.95 -13.38 -1.71
CA GLU A 5 22.71 -12.90 -0.53
C GLU A 5 22.08 -11.69 0.14
N LYS A 6 21.45 -10.79 -0.64
CA LYS A 6 20.76 -9.61 -0.09
C LYS A 6 19.50 -10.03 0.67
N PHE A 7 18.74 -10.99 0.12
CA PHE A 7 17.52 -11.49 0.75
C PHE A 7 17.79 -12.40 1.94
N GLU A 8 18.82 -13.25 1.90
CA GLU A 8 19.23 -14.06 3.05
C GLU A 8 19.55 -13.16 4.25
N LYS A 9 20.24 -12.03 4.04
CA LYS A 9 20.46 -11.02 5.08
C LYS A 9 19.17 -10.39 5.60
N ALA A 10 18.21 -10.08 4.72
CA ALA A 10 16.94 -9.49 5.12
C ALA A 10 16.05 -10.50 5.88
N TYR A 11 15.94 -11.74 5.38
CA TYR A 11 15.23 -12.83 6.03
C TYR A 11 15.80 -13.11 7.41
N VAL A 12 17.12 -13.28 7.53
CA VAL A 12 17.79 -13.52 8.82
C VAL A 12 17.59 -12.38 9.81
N LYS A 13 17.50 -11.13 9.32
CA LYS A 13 17.27 -9.95 10.17
C LYS A 13 15.85 -9.93 10.77
N HIS A 14 14.86 -10.44 10.05
CA HIS A 14 13.44 -10.34 10.43
C HIS A 14 12.82 -11.66 10.89
N ALA A 15 13.45 -12.79 10.57
CA ALA A 15 13.00 -14.11 10.98
C ALA A 15 13.19 -14.28 12.50
N PRO A 16 12.19 -14.84 13.20
CA PRO A 16 12.36 -15.27 14.58
C PRO A 16 13.53 -16.26 14.70
N SER A 17 14.33 -16.16 15.76
CA SER A 17 15.55 -16.97 15.93
C SER A 17 15.31 -18.48 15.90
N TRP A 18 14.08 -18.93 16.18
CA TRP A 18 13.67 -20.34 16.19
C TRP A 18 13.32 -20.92 14.81
N THR A 19 13.11 -20.09 13.78
CA THR A 19 12.82 -20.56 12.40
C THR A 19 14.09 -20.77 11.57
N LEU A 20 15.26 -20.46 12.13
CA LEU A 20 16.53 -20.43 11.41
C LEU A 20 17.32 -21.70 11.69
N GLU A 21 17.09 -22.75 10.90
CA GLU A 21 17.88 -23.97 10.97
C GLU A 21 19.17 -23.86 10.13
N ARG A 22 20.29 -24.33 10.70
CA ARG A 22 21.57 -24.39 10.00
C ARG A 22 21.93 -25.82 9.61
N ASP A 23 22.54 -25.97 8.44
CA ASP A 23 23.26 -27.17 8.05
C ASP A 23 24.55 -27.32 8.88
N PRO A 24 25.14 -28.52 8.95
CA PRO A 24 26.40 -28.77 9.67
C PRO A 24 27.55 -27.83 9.25
N ASP A 25 27.51 -27.34 8.01
CA ASP A 25 28.48 -26.40 7.43
C ASP A 25 28.24 -24.93 7.84
N GLY A 26 27.27 -24.68 8.72
CA GLY A 26 26.94 -23.36 9.25
C GLY A 26 26.07 -22.48 8.34
N ARG A 27 25.71 -22.95 7.14
CA ARG A 27 24.78 -22.26 6.22
C ARG A 27 23.32 -22.50 6.62
N TYR A 28 22.39 -21.64 6.22
CA TYR A 28 20.97 -21.86 6.50
C TYR A 28 20.39 -22.95 5.60
N LYS A 29 19.50 -23.79 6.14
CA LYS A 29 18.85 -24.88 5.41
C LYS A 29 18.10 -24.34 4.19
N TYR A 30 18.56 -24.73 3.01
CA TYR A 30 18.15 -24.20 1.69
C TYR A 30 16.65 -24.36 1.37
N HIS A 31 15.98 -25.36 1.96
CA HIS A 31 14.56 -25.67 1.67
C HIS A 31 13.57 -24.65 2.26
N GLN A 32 13.87 -24.08 3.43
CA GLN A 32 12.99 -23.07 4.05
C GLN A 32 13.17 -21.69 3.38
N THR A 33 14.38 -21.36 2.95
CA THR A 33 14.70 -20.10 2.27
C THR A 33 14.11 -19.99 0.87
N GLN A 34 14.07 -21.07 0.08
CA GLN A 34 13.39 -21.05 -1.23
C GLN A 34 11.87 -20.92 -1.12
N SER A 35 11.27 -21.60 -0.13
CA SER A 35 9.83 -21.51 0.13
C SER A 35 9.44 -20.10 0.59
N ALA A 36 10.27 -19.46 1.40
CA ALA A 36 10.10 -18.06 1.80
C ALA A 36 10.23 -17.11 0.60
N PHE A 37 11.18 -17.35 -0.31
CA PHE A 37 11.37 -16.52 -1.51
C PHE A 37 10.12 -16.47 -2.40
N LEU A 38 9.54 -17.64 -2.71
CA LEU A 38 8.29 -17.71 -3.48
C LEU A 38 7.14 -16.98 -2.79
N LEU A 39 7.01 -17.13 -1.47
CA LEU A 39 5.99 -16.44 -0.69
C LEU A 39 6.16 -14.91 -0.75
N PHE A 40 7.40 -14.41 -0.67
CA PHE A 40 7.67 -12.98 -0.77
C PHE A 40 7.36 -12.44 -2.17
N GLU A 41 7.75 -13.13 -3.24
CA GLU A 41 7.43 -12.69 -4.60
C GLU A 41 5.90 -12.61 -4.83
N ASP A 42 5.15 -13.58 -4.31
CA ASP A 42 3.69 -13.57 -4.42
C ASP A 42 3.06 -12.47 -3.55
N GLN A 43 3.58 -12.22 -2.35
CA GLN A 43 3.16 -11.10 -1.51
C GLN A 43 3.47 -9.74 -2.16
N GLU A 44 4.62 -9.58 -2.81
CA GLU A 44 4.97 -8.34 -3.53
C GLU A 44 3.99 -8.08 -4.67
N LYS A 45 3.64 -9.11 -5.46
CA LYS A 45 2.63 -9.00 -6.52
C LYS A 45 1.25 -8.62 -5.97
N GLU A 46 0.83 -9.23 -4.86
CA GLU A 46 -0.45 -8.92 -4.22
C GLU A 46 -0.48 -7.49 -3.68
N ILE A 47 0.60 -7.03 -3.03
CA ILE A 47 0.74 -5.66 -2.56
C ILE A 47 0.68 -4.66 -3.73
N GLU A 48 1.33 -4.96 -4.85
CA GLU A 48 1.30 -4.08 -6.02
C GLU A 48 -0.10 -4.00 -6.63
N ALA A 49 -0.77 -5.14 -6.79
CA ALA A 49 -2.16 -5.18 -7.24
C ALA A 49 -3.10 -4.38 -6.31
N LEU A 50 -2.88 -4.45 -4.99
CA LEU A 50 -3.65 -3.68 -4.02
C LEU A 50 -3.40 -2.17 -4.11
N LYS A 51 -2.17 -1.73 -4.43
CA LYS A 51 -1.87 -0.30 -4.66
C LYS A 51 -2.54 0.20 -5.93
N GLU A 52 -2.48 -0.56 -7.01
CA GLU A 52 -3.16 -0.22 -8.27
C GLU A 52 -4.67 -0.10 -8.04
N PHE A 53 -5.27 -1.09 -7.36
CA PHE A 53 -6.68 -1.05 -7.00
C PHE A 53 -7.03 0.16 -6.14
N LYS A 54 -6.20 0.49 -5.14
CA LYS A 54 -6.38 1.67 -4.29
C LYS A 54 -6.40 2.97 -5.11
N GLU A 55 -5.50 3.12 -6.07
CA GLU A 55 -5.44 4.31 -6.93
C GLU A 55 -6.62 4.40 -7.89
N LEU A 56 -7.05 3.27 -8.48
CA LEU A 56 -8.25 3.20 -9.30
C LEU A 56 -9.50 3.60 -8.49
N TYR A 57 -9.61 3.09 -7.26
CA TYR A 57 -10.71 3.43 -6.36
C TYR A 57 -10.73 4.92 -5.99
N ARG A 58 -9.55 5.51 -5.74
CA ARG A 58 -9.41 6.97 -5.53
C ARG A 58 -9.92 7.75 -6.74
N ARG A 59 -9.47 7.40 -7.94
CA ARG A 59 -9.89 8.06 -9.19
C ARG A 59 -11.39 7.95 -9.42
N ALA A 60 -11.97 6.78 -9.17
CA ALA A 60 -13.41 6.57 -9.30
C ALA A 60 -14.21 7.51 -8.38
N ILE A 61 -13.77 7.70 -7.14
CA ILE A 61 -14.42 8.61 -6.18
C ILE A 61 -14.31 10.08 -6.62
N VAL A 62 -13.11 10.51 -7.02
CA VAL A 62 -12.83 11.92 -7.37
C VAL A 62 -13.50 12.31 -8.69
N ASN A 63 -13.60 11.38 -9.64
CA ASN A 63 -14.20 11.63 -10.95
C ASN A 63 -15.71 11.40 -10.98
N ALA A 64 -16.30 10.80 -9.95
CA ALA A 64 -17.74 10.64 -9.85
C ALA A 64 -18.43 12.01 -9.75
N GLU A 65 -19.55 12.16 -10.44
CA GLU A 65 -20.30 13.42 -10.46
C GLU A 65 -20.72 13.83 -9.05
N LYS A 66 -20.23 15.00 -8.63
CA LYS A 66 -20.44 15.53 -7.29
C LYS A 66 -21.20 16.86 -7.33
N PRO A 67 -22.35 16.97 -6.65
CA PRO A 67 -23.00 18.25 -6.40
C PRO A 67 -22.11 19.24 -5.63
N LYS A 68 -22.17 20.53 -6.00
CA LYS A 68 -21.29 21.57 -5.45
C LYS A 68 -21.46 21.79 -3.94
N ASP A 69 -22.67 21.63 -3.41
CA ASP A 69 -22.98 22.00 -2.02
C ASP A 69 -22.90 20.85 -1.01
N ILE A 70 -22.61 19.63 -1.46
CA ILE A 70 -22.50 18.48 -0.55
C ILE A 70 -21.08 18.35 -0.01
N ARG A 71 -20.95 17.95 1.24
CA ARG A 71 -19.63 17.64 1.84
C ARG A 71 -19.03 16.41 1.17
N ASN A 72 -17.70 16.37 1.08
CA ASN A 72 -16.97 15.27 0.44
C ASN A 72 -17.30 13.91 1.05
N TRP A 73 -17.38 13.79 2.39
CA TRP A 73 -17.76 12.50 3.00
C TRP A 73 -19.18 12.08 2.65
N VAL A 74 -20.11 13.02 2.45
CA VAL A 74 -21.50 12.73 2.05
C VAL A 74 -21.53 12.24 0.61
N HIS A 75 -20.75 12.87 -0.28
CA HIS A 75 -20.56 12.40 -1.66
C HIS A 75 -20.05 10.96 -1.67
N VAL A 76 -18.95 10.70 -0.96
CA VAL A 76 -18.37 9.35 -0.89
C VAL A 76 -19.37 8.35 -0.33
N ALA A 77 -20.14 8.70 0.71
CA ALA A 77 -21.18 7.83 1.26
C ALA A 77 -22.29 7.51 0.25
N ARG A 78 -22.67 8.47 -0.62
CA ARG A 78 -23.67 8.25 -1.69
C ARG A 78 -23.22 7.27 -2.77
N LEU A 79 -21.91 6.99 -2.88
CA LEU A 79 -21.37 5.96 -3.76
C LEU A 79 -21.56 4.53 -3.20
N GLY A 80 -22.24 4.37 -2.06
CA GLY A 80 -22.65 3.07 -1.51
C GLY A 80 -21.85 2.61 -0.29
N VAL A 81 -20.90 3.41 0.21
CA VAL A 81 -20.15 3.10 1.42
C VAL A 81 -20.77 3.74 2.67
N GLY A 82 -20.74 3.04 3.80
CA GLY A 82 -21.26 3.57 5.07
C GLY A 82 -20.51 4.83 5.52
N ALA A 83 -21.19 5.73 6.26
CA ALA A 83 -20.67 7.05 6.61
C ALA A 83 -19.29 7.03 7.32
N GLY A 84 -19.06 6.08 8.22
CA GLY A 84 -17.76 5.94 8.89
C GLY A 84 -16.63 5.59 7.91
N LYS A 85 -16.90 4.65 6.98
CA LYS A 85 -15.96 4.29 5.91
C LYS A 85 -15.75 5.45 4.93
N ALA A 86 -16.80 6.21 4.62
CA ALA A 86 -16.70 7.37 3.74
C ALA A 86 -15.74 8.43 4.28
N LYS A 87 -15.83 8.74 5.58
CA LYS A 87 -14.89 9.64 6.26
C LYS A 87 -13.46 9.10 6.24
N MET A 88 -13.30 7.81 6.55
CA MET A 88 -12.00 7.15 6.50
C MET A 88 -11.36 7.20 5.11
N LEU A 89 -12.15 6.99 4.05
CA LEU A 89 -11.70 7.08 2.66
C LEU A 89 -11.29 8.50 2.29
N CYS A 90 -12.02 9.52 2.74
CA CYS A 90 -11.62 10.91 2.54
C CYS A 90 -10.23 11.15 3.14
N THR A 91 -10.01 10.79 4.40
CA THR A 91 -8.71 10.90 5.07
C THR A 91 -7.61 10.11 4.35
N MET A 92 -7.91 8.86 3.98
CA MET A 92 -6.96 7.96 3.31
C MET A 92 -6.49 8.50 1.96
N PHE A 93 -7.33 9.28 1.28
CA PHE A 93 -7.03 9.89 -0.01
C PHE A 93 -6.62 11.35 0.07
N GLY A 94 -6.46 11.93 1.26
CA GLY A 94 -6.08 13.34 1.41
C GLY A 94 -7.17 14.33 0.99
N VAL A 95 -8.43 13.91 1.00
CA VAL A 95 -9.60 14.75 0.74
C VAL A 95 -10.12 15.29 2.07
N ASP A 96 -10.32 16.61 2.18
CA ASP A 96 -11.01 17.19 3.34
C ASP A 96 -12.45 16.66 3.39
N GLN A 97 -12.76 15.85 4.38
CA GLN A 97 -14.09 15.26 4.55
C GLN A 97 -15.21 16.32 4.64
N SER A 98 -14.94 17.46 5.28
CA SER A 98 -15.94 18.50 5.57
C SER A 98 -16.10 19.51 4.43
N GLY A 99 -15.05 19.66 3.61
CA GLY A 99 -15.04 20.49 2.42
C GLY A 99 -16.02 20.05 1.35
N THR A 100 -16.26 20.94 0.39
CA THR A 100 -17.15 20.71 -0.75
C THR A 100 -16.40 20.56 -2.07
N ASN A 101 -15.12 20.88 -2.12
CA ASN A 101 -14.26 20.57 -3.26
C ASN A 101 -13.60 19.20 -3.06
N ILE A 102 -13.94 18.24 -3.91
CA ILE A 102 -13.38 16.88 -3.83
C ILE A 102 -12.03 16.74 -4.53
N HIS A 103 -11.73 17.66 -5.45
CA HIS A 103 -10.42 17.71 -6.08
C HIS A 103 -9.44 18.24 -5.03
N ILE A 104 -8.59 17.32 -4.57
CA ILE A 104 -7.39 17.63 -3.79
C ILE A 104 -6.61 18.66 -4.61
N ALA A 105 -6.11 19.72 -3.97
CA ALA A 105 -5.08 20.55 -4.58
C ALA A 105 -3.91 19.62 -4.96
N LEU A 106 -3.75 19.35 -6.26
CA LEU A 106 -2.66 18.52 -6.79
C LEU A 106 -1.30 19.26 -6.80
N ASP A 107 -1.21 20.39 -6.09
CA ASP A 107 0.03 21.15 -5.90
C ASP A 107 0.35 21.10 -4.40
N GLU A 108 1.19 20.17 -3.94
CA GLU A 108 2.46 20.55 -3.31
C GLU A 108 3.42 19.35 -3.12
N LYS A 109 3.50 18.42 -4.09
CA LYS A 109 4.71 17.60 -4.29
C LYS A 109 5.00 17.39 -5.77
N GLY A 110 5.26 18.49 -6.47
CA GLY A 110 6.18 18.45 -7.61
C GLY A 110 7.57 18.01 -7.12
N PRO A 111 8.44 17.45 -7.99
CA PRO A 111 9.78 17.05 -7.60
C PRO A 111 10.48 18.25 -6.97
N SER A 112 10.93 18.10 -5.73
CA SER A 112 11.87 19.03 -5.11
C SER A 112 13.13 19.01 -5.97
N ASN A 113 13.28 20.00 -6.85
CA ASN A 113 14.53 20.29 -7.51
C ASN A 113 15.55 20.62 -6.40
N GLU A 114 16.48 19.70 -6.20
CA GLU A 114 17.74 19.97 -5.51
C GLU A 114 18.54 20.97 -6.37
N HIS A 115 18.82 22.13 -5.78
CA HIS A 115 19.87 23.06 -6.21
C HIS A 115 20.81 23.26 -5.03
#